data_AF-A0A7S0HX27-F1
#
_entry.id   AF-A0A7S0HX27-F1
#
_cell.length_a   1.000
_cell.length_b   1.000
_cell.length_c   1.000
_cell.angle_alpha   90.00
_cell.angle_beta   90.00
_cell.angle_gamma   90.00
#
_symmetry.space_group_name_H-M   'P 1'
#
loop_
_entity.id
_entity.type
_entity.pdbx_description
1 polymer ?
#
loop_
_entity_poly.entity_id
_entity_poly.type
_entity_poly.pdbx_seq_one_letter_code
_entity_poly.pdbx_strand_id
1 'polypeptide(L)'
;QSYSKVENAAELPAALAEAFKFDSVVVCERFIPLGREIRLAVIEDETGEPVTVLPATEYLLTPEHPMRVSTDKISVTDQGLPDEDKFFATNRDEAPDHRRSICPAPLDDKLATKLADAAKRAHKALRCRDFSIFDFRIDPD
;
A
#
# COMPACT_ATOMS: atom_id res chain seq x y z
N GLN A 1 -14.56 -8.73 4.69
CA GLN A 1 -13.39 -7.92 4.24
C GLN A 1 -13.67 -7.54 2.79
N SER A 2 -13.28 -6.35 2.33
CA SER A 2 -13.62 -5.89 0.96
C SER A 2 -12.72 -6.48 -0.14
N TYR A 3 -11.91 -7.50 0.17
CA TYR A 3 -11.05 -8.21 -0.78
C TYR A 3 -10.93 -9.69 -0.39
N SER A 4 -10.45 -10.52 -1.31
CA SER A 4 -10.17 -11.94 -1.08
C SER A 4 -8.99 -12.38 -1.93
N LYS A 5 -8.08 -13.21 -1.38
CA LYS A 5 -7.05 -13.90 -2.16
C LYS A 5 -7.66 -15.21 -2.69
N VAL A 6 -7.56 -15.42 -3.98
CA VAL A 6 -8.10 -16.61 -4.67
C VAL A 6 -6.91 -17.42 -5.20
N GLU A 7 -6.69 -18.61 -4.63
CA GLU A 7 -5.56 -19.47 -4.99
C GLU A 7 -5.90 -20.43 -6.14
N ASN A 8 -7.19 -20.71 -6.34
CA ASN A 8 -7.66 -21.60 -7.40
C ASN A 8 -9.06 -21.21 -7.91
N ALA A 9 -9.44 -21.75 -9.07
CA ALA A 9 -10.68 -21.40 -9.76
C ALA A 9 -11.95 -21.76 -8.96
N ALA A 10 -11.90 -22.73 -8.04
CA ALA A 10 -13.05 -23.15 -7.25
C ALA A 10 -13.44 -22.12 -6.18
N GLU A 11 -12.49 -21.29 -5.73
CA GLU A 11 -12.71 -20.24 -4.73
C GLU A 11 -13.34 -18.97 -5.33
N LEU A 12 -13.19 -18.76 -6.66
CA LEU A 12 -13.62 -17.54 -7.34
C LEU A 12 -15.11 -17.20 -7.16
N PRO A 13 -16.07 -18.16 -7.30
CA PRO A 13 -17.49 -17.84 -7.12
C PRO A 13 -17.82 -17.31 -5.72
N ALA A 14 -17.22 -17.90 -4.68
CA ALA A 14 -17.42 -17.46 -3.31
C ALA A 14 -16.79 -16.08 -3.05
N ALA A 15 -15.58 -15.84 -3.59
CA ALA A 15 -14.91 -14.54 -3.49
C ALA A 15 -15.69 -13.41 -4.18
N LEU A 16 -16.23 -13.67 -5.39
CA LEU A 16 -17.09 -12.70 -6.09
C LEU A 16 -18.38 -12.43 -5.31
N ALA A 17 -19.05 -13.47 -4.80
CA ALA A 17 -20.26 -13.31 -4.01
C ALA A 17 -20.04 -12.48 -2.73
N GLU A 18 -18.87 -12.58 -2.10
CA GLU A 18 -18.48 -11.72 -0.98
C GLU A 18 -18.21 -10.28 -1.42
N ALA A 19 -17.45 -10.08 -2.50
CA ALA A 19 -17.10 -8.75 -3.00
C ALA A 19 -18.33 -7.94 -3.45
N PHE A 20 -19.30 -8.59 -4.12
CA PHE A 20 -20.55 -7.95 -4.56
C PHE A 20 -21.48 -7.50 -3.42
N LYS A 21 -21.18 -7.83 -2.16
CA LYS A 21 -21.87 -7.24 -1.00
C LYS A 21 -21.45 -5.79 -0.75
N PHE A 22 -20.30 -5.36 -1.29
CA PHE A 22 -19.71 -4.04 -1.04
C PHE A 22 -19.86 -3.09 -2.22
N ASP A 23 -19.84 -3.60 -3.46
CA ASP A 23 -20.01 -2.79 -4.68
C ASP A 23 -20.64 -3.65 -5.80
N SER A 24 -21.28 -2.99 -6.76
CA SER A 24 -21.81 -3.59 -7.99
C SER A 24 -20.74 -3.92 -9.04
N VAL A 25 -19.54 -3.38 -8.87
CA VAL A 25 -18.38 -3.61 -9.76
C VAL A 25 -17.22 -4.16 -8.94
N VAL A 26 -16.60 -5.24 -9.43
CA VAL A 26 -15.47 -5.89 -8.78
C VAL A 26 -14.28 -5.92 -9.73
N VAL A 27 -13.10 -5.61 -9.21
CA VAL A 27 -11.83 -5.74 -9.94
C VAL A 27 -11.17 -7.05 -9.54
N CYS A 28 -10.77 -7.85 -10.52
CA CYS A 28 -9.98 -9.07 -10.31
C CYS A 28 -8.58 -8.84 -10.88
N GLU A 29 -7.56 -8.90 -10.03
CA GLU A 29 -6.17 -8.66 -10.41
C GLU A 29 -5.34 -9.92 -10.22
N ARG A 30 -4.29 -10.07 -11.04
CA ARG A 30 -3.29 -11.11 -10.82
C ARG A 30 -2.55 -10.81 -9.52
N PHE A 31 -2.47 -11.78 -8.62
CA PHE A 31 -1.66 -11.66 -7.41
C PHE A 31 -0.17 -11.48 -7.79
N ILE A 32 0.44 -10.41 -7.30
CA ILE A 32 1.88 -10.18 -7.42
C ILE A 32 2.56 -11.01 -6.32
N PRO A 33 3.47 -11.96 -6.64
CA PRO A 33 4.19 -12.74 -5.66
C PRO A 33 4.92 -11.87 -4.64
N LEU A 34 5.42 -12.50 -3.56
CA LEU A 34 6.18 -11.79 -2.54
C LEU A 34 7.38 -11.07 -3.18
N GLY A 35 7.27 -9.75 -3.26
CA GLY A 35 8.34 -8.83 -3.61
C GLY A 35 8.39 -7.73 -2.55
N ARG A 36 8.39 -6.46 -2.98
CA ARG A 36 8.44 -5.32 -2.05
C ARG A 36 7.15 -4.51 -2.10
N GLU A 37 6.72 -4.00 -0.94
CA GLU A 37 5.62 -3.05 -0.84
C GLU A 37 6.14 -1.70 -0.36
N ILE A 38 6.08 -0.70 -1.23
CA ILE A 38 6.70 0.61 -1.01
C ILE A 38 5.66 1.70 -1.17
N ARG A 39 5.51 2.53 -0.15
CA ARG A 39 4.71 3.74 -0.18
C ARG A 39 5.60 4.95 -0.40
N LEU A 40 5.18 5.84 -1.28
CA LEU A 40 5.84 7.14 -1.44
C LEU A 40 4.81 8.24 -1.67
N ALA A 41 5.16 9.45 -1.24
CA ALA A 41 4.32 10.62 -1.42
C ALA A 41 5.00 11.63 -2.36
N VAL A 42 4.19 12.31 -3.15
CA VAL A 42 4.60 13.48 -3.91
C VAL A 42 3.80 14.70 -3.47
N ILE A 43 4.45 15.86 -3.46
CA ILE A 43 3.86 17.15 -3.08
C ILE A 43 4.03 18.11 -4.26
N GLU A 44 2.96 18.83 -4.56
CA GLU A 44 2.96 19.90 -5.55
C GLU A 44 3.72 21.14 -5.05
N ASP A 45 4.37 21.86 -5.96
CA ASP A 45 4.83 23.23 -5.69
C ASP A 45 3.68 24.24 -5.84
N GLU A 46 3.99 25.52 -5.69
CA GLU A 46 3.02 26.61 -5.85
C GLU A 46 2.39 26.70 -7.25
N THR A 47 2.97 26.02 -8.25
CA THR A 47 2.45 25.98 -9.62
C THR A 47 1.50 24.80 -9.87
N GLY A 48 1.35 23.90 -8.88
CA GLY A 48 0.59 22.66 -9.02
C GLY A 48 1.39 21.53 -9.68
N GLU A 49 2.72 21.66 -9.77
CA GLU A 49 3.56 20.61 -10.35
C GLU A 49 4.08 19.67 -9.25
N PRO A 50 3.92 18.33 -9.37
CA PRO A 50 4.38 17.38 -8.36
C PRO A 50 5.90 17.23 -8.42
N VAL A 51 6.62 18.17 -7.82
CA VAL A 51 8.09 18.26 -7.89
C VAL A 51 8.77 17.51 -6.75
N THR A 52 8.20 17.56 -5.55
CA THR A 52 8.82 17.03 -4.34
C THR A 52 8.39 15.59 -4.11
N VAL A 53 9.37 14.69 -3.97
CA VAL A 53 9.14 13.28 -3.60
C VAL A 53 9.64 13.11 -2.17
N LEU A 54 8.77 12.67 -1.26
CA LEU A 54 9.13 12.42 0.12
C LEU A 54 9.86 11.07 0.27
N PRO A 55 10.63 10.87 1.37
CA PRO A 55 11.22 9.58 1.69
C PRO A 55 10.19 8.44 1.61
N ALA A 56 10.53 7.41 0.84
CA ALA A 56 9.68 6.24 0.71
C ALA A 56 9.65 5.43 2.01
N THR A 57 8.54 4.75 2.27
CA THR A 57 8.37 3.80 3.37
C THR A 57 8.18 2.41 2.79
N GLU A 58 9.02 1.46 3.20
CA GLU A 58 8.88 0.05 2.83
C GLU A 58 8.16 -0.70 3.95
N TYR A 59 7.09 -1.41 3.61
CA TYR A 59 6.42 -2.33 4.53
C TYR A 59 7.04 -3.71 4.38
N LEU A 60 7.54 -4.27 5.49
CA LEU A 60 8.16 -5.58 5.47
C LEU A 60 7.07 -6.64 5.39
N LEU A 61 7.23 -7.57 4.46
CA LEU A 61 6.32 -8.69 4.22
C LEU A 61 7.07 -10.00 4.43
N THR A 62 6.36 -11.06 4.78
CA THR A 62 6.94 -12.40 4.93
C THR A 62 6.25 -13.39 4.00
N PRO A 63 6.82 -14.58 3.73
CA PRO A 63 6.13 -15.62 2.95
C PRO A 63 4.76 -16.02 3.52
N GLU A 64 4.65 -16.02 4.84
CA GLU A 64 3.39 -16.32 5.56
C GLU A 64 2.41 -15.15 5.49
N HIS A 65 2.93 -13.93 5.25
CA HIS A 65 2.16 -12.70 5.20
C HIS A 65 2.56 -11.84 3.98
N PRO A 66 2.28 -12.31 2.75
CA PRO A 66 2.87 -11.76 1.52
C PRO A 66 2.17 -10.49 1.02
N MET A 67 1.13 -10.05 1.72
CA MET A 67 0.46 -8.78 1.48
C MET A 67 -0.09 -8.23 2.79
N ARG A 68 -0.13 -6.90 2.92
CA ARG A 68 -0.86 -6.28 4.02
C ARG A 68 -2.35 -6.52 3.88
N VAL A 69 -2.95 -6.98 4.97
CA VAL A 69 -4.39 -7.20 5.12
C VAL A 69 -5.02 -6.06 5.93
N SER A 70 -6.35 -6.02 5.98
CA SER A 70 -7.06 -4.96 6.73
C SER A 70 -6.67 -4.90 8.21
N THR A 71 -6.27 -6.03 8.81
CA THR A 71 -5.85 -6.09 10.21
C THR A 71 -4.47 -5.48 10.46
N ASP A 72 -3.66 -5.24 9.43
CA ASP A 72 -2.34 -4.59 9.55
C ASP A 72 -2.40 -3.09 9.35
N LYS A 73 -3.60 -2.57 9.04
CA LYS A 73 -3.84 -1.14 8.91
C LYS A 73 -4.14 -0.57 10.30
N ILE A 74 -3.76 0.69 10.47
CA ILE A 74 -4.13 1.51 11.64
C ILE A 74 -5.66 1.51 11.73
N SER A 75 -6.20 1.23 12.92
CA SER A 75 -7.62 1.43 13.23
C SER A 75 -7.84 2.83 13.80
N VAL A 76 -9.11 3.23 13.84
CA VAL A 76 -9.55 4.37 14.63
C VAL A 76 -10.48 3.90 15.74
N THR A 77 -10.51 4.66 16.83
CA THR A 77 -11.50 4.50 17.91
C THR A 77 -12.86 5.02 17.44
N ASP A 78 -13.90 4.82 18.25
CA ASP A 78 -15.25 5.34 17.98
C ASP A 78 -15.30 6.89 17.90
N GLN A 79 -14.25 7.57 18.36
CA GLN A 79 -14.08 9.03 18.27
C GLN A 79 -13.30 9.46 17.01
N GLY A 80 -12.93 8.52 16.13
CA GLY A 80 -12.13 8.79 14.93
C GLY A 80 -10.66 9.07 15.20
N LEU A 81 -10.20 8.88 16.45
CA LEU A 81 -8.78 9.03 16.81
C LEU A 81 -8.01 7.75 16.44
N PRO A 82 -6.72 7.84 16.07
CA PRO A 82 -5.90 6.65 15.86
C PRO A 82 -5.93 5.73 17.08
N ASP A 83 -6.16 4.45 16.83
CA ASP A 83 -6.09 3.39 17.83
C ASP A 83 -4.64 3.26 18.30
N GLU A 84 -4.34 3.71 19.52
CA GLU A 84 -2.97 3.77 20.06
C GLU A 84 -2.27 2.41 20.04
N ASP A 85 -3.02 1.34 20.32
CA ASP A 85 -2.50 -0.03 20.40
C ASP A 85 -2.03 -0.54 19.04
N LYS A 86 -2.59 -0.02 17.93
CA LYS A 86 -2.10 -0.36 16.58
C LYS A 86 -1.19 0.69 15.98
N PHE A 87 -1.48 1.97 16.23
CA PHE A 87 -0.74 3.08 15.67
C PHE A 87 0.70 3.06 16.16
N PHE A 88 0.91 2.97 17.48
CA PHE A 88 2.25 2.97 18.04
C PHE A 88 2.92 1.60 18.03
N ALA A 89 2.18 0.50 17.83
CA ALA A 89 2.76 -0.83 17.72
C ALA A 89 3.44 -1.09 16.37
N THR A 90 3.26 -0.25 15.35
CA THR A 90 3.72 -0.54 13.99
C THR A 90 5.26 -0.64 13.86
N ASN A 91 6.06 -0.20 14.83
CA ASN A 91 7.51 -0.40 14.83
C ASN A 91 8.11 -0.58 16.24
N ARG A 92 7.34 -1.13 17.18
CA ARG A 92 7.90 -1.52 18.49
C ARG A 92 8.65 -2.84 18.39
N ASP A 93 9.51 -3.11 19.36
CA ASP A 93 10.30 -4.33 19.41
C ASP A 93 9.42 -5.59 19.38
N GLU A 94 8.22 -5.54 19.99
CA GLU A 94 7.27 -6.66 20.05
C GLU A 94 6.41 -6.81 18.78
N ALA A 95 6.50 -5.88 17.82
CA ALA A 95 5.72 -5.95 16.61
C ALA A 95 6.18 -7.12 15.74
N PRO A 96 5.25 -7.93 15.20
CA PRO A 96 5.63 -9.00 14.29
C PRO A 96 6.27 -8.41 13.03
N ASP A 97 7.18 -9.16 12.40
CA ASP A 97 7.98 -8.65 11.29
C ASP A 97 7.14 -8.08 10.13
N HIS A 98 5.99 -8.70 9.82
CA HIS A 98 5.08 -8.25 8.75
C HIS A 98 4.34 -6.92 9.06
N ARG A 99 4.51 -6.35 10.25
CA ARG A 99 3.99 -5.02 10.61
C ARG A 99 5.06 -3.94 10.64
N ARG A 100 6.34 -4.30 10.59
CA ARG A 100 7.44 -3.34 10.63
C ARG A 100 7.55 -2.61 9.29
N SER A 101 7.98 -1.35 9.36
CA SER A 101 8.21 -0.51 8.19
C SER A 101 9.52 0.25 8.30
N ILE A 102 10.23 0.41 7.18
CA ILE A 102 11.49 1.16 7.12
C ILE A 102 11.25 2.48 6.39
N CYS A 103 11.57 3.60 7.05
CA CYS A 103 11.57 4.94 6.45
C CYS A 103 12.83 5.70 6.91
N PRO A 104 13.71 6.14 5.99
CA PRO A 104 13.63 5.97 4.53
C PRO A 104 13.83 4.51 4.11
N ALA A 105 13.04 4.04 3.13
CA ALA A 105 13.19 2.72 2.54
C ALA A 105 14.58 2.55 1.91
N PRO A 106 15.24 1.37 2.05
CA PRO A 106 16.52 1.09 1.43
C PRO A 106 16.35 0.86 -0.09
N LEU A 107 16.44 1.94 -0.86
CA LEU A 107 16.32 1.93 -2.31
C LEU A 107 17.66 2.25 -2.97
N ASP A 108 17.99 1.52 -4.03
CA ASP A 108 19.01 1.99 -4.97
C ASP A 108 18.47 3.16 -5.81
N ASP A 109 19.40 3.94 -6.38
CA ASP A 109 19.07 5.15 -7.15
C ASP A 109 18.13 4.85 -8.32
N LYS A 110 18.34 3.71 -9.00
CA LYS A 110 17.55 3.34 -10.18
C LYS A 110 16.10 3.09 -9.82
N LEU A 111 15.85 2.34 -8.75
CA LEU A 111 14.52 2.06 -8.25
C LEU A 111 13.86 3.32 -7.69
N ALA A 112 14.61 4.13 -6.92
CA ALA A 112 14.12 5.40 -6.39
C ALA A 112 13.65 6.34 -7.51
N THR A 113 14.43 6.50 -8.58
CA THR A 113 14.03 7.30 -9.76
C THR A 113 12.79 6.72 -10.43
N LYS A 114 12.71 5.40 -10.65
CA LYS A 114 11.56 4.76 -11.31
C LYS A 114 10.26 4.97 -10.52
N LEU A 115 10.33 4.85 -9.19
CA LEU A 115 9.21 5.07 -8.30
C LEU A 115 8.77 6.55 -8.28
N ALA A 116 9.72 7.47 -8.19
CA ALA A 116 9.46 8.91 -8.28
C ALA A 116 8.74 9.30 -9.58
N ASP A 117 9.27 8.84 -10.73
CA ASP A 117 8.69 9.14 -12.04
C ASP A 117 7.29 8.54 -12.20
N ALA A 118 7.08 7.31 -11.70
CA ALA A 118 5.77 6.68 -11.73
C ALA A 118 4.75 7.44 -10.88
N ALA A 119 5.13 7.85 -9.67
CA ALA A 119 4.27 8.62 -8.77
C ALA A 119 3.90 9.99 -9.35
N LYS A 120 4.87 10.73 -9.89
CA LYS A 120 4.62 12.04 -10.54
C LYS A 120 3.68 11.90 -11.74
N ARG A 121 3.88 10.87 -12.57
CA ARG A 121 2.97 10.59 -13.71
C ARG A 121 1.57 10.20 -13.24
N ALA A 122 1.45 9.36 -12.21
CA ALA A 122 0.17 8.94 -11.66
C ALA A 122 -0.59 10.13 -11.06
N HIS A 123 0.10 10.99 -10.30
CA HIS A 123 -0.47 12.23 -9.74
C HIS A 123 -1.12 13.09 -10.84
N LYS A 124 -0.38 13.35 -11.92
CA LYS A 124 -0.87 14.11 -13.07
C LYS A 124 -2.00 13.42 -13.81
N ALA A 125 -1.87 12.12 -14.07
CA ALA A 125 -2.87 11.35 -14.82
C ALA A 125 -4.22 11.29 -14.09
N LEU A 126 -4.20 11.18 -12.76
CA LEU A 126 -5.38 11.16 -11.90
C LEU A 126 -5.90 12.57 -11.56
N ARG A 127 -5.18 13.63 -11.97
CA ARG A 127 -5.49 15.03 -11.62
C ARG A 127 -5.61 15.23 -10.11
N CYS A 128 -4.69 14.61 -9.36
CA CYS A 128 -4.53 14.90 -7.95
C CYS A 128 -4.15 16.38 -7.74
N ARG A 129 -4.24 16.84 -6.48
CA ARG A 129 -3.87 18.20 -6.07
C ARG A 129 -3.19 18.15 -4.72
N ASP A 130 -2.38 19.15 -4.42
CA ASP A 130 -1.65 19.38 -3.17
C ASP A 130 -0.60 18.30 -2.87
N PHE A 131 -1.04 17.07 -2.66
CA PHE A 131 -0.18 15.91 -2.47
C PHE A 131 -0.92 14.62 -2.85
N SER A 132 -0.16 13.56 -3.11
CA SER A 132 -0.71 12.21 -3.29
C SER A 132 0.21 11.18 -2.69
N ILE A 133 -0.38 10.08 -2.22
CA ILE A 133 0.34 8.93 -1.68
C ILE A 133 0.05 7.75 -2.59
N PHE A 134 1.10 7.07 -3.03
CA PHE A 134 1.00 5.88 -3.88
C PHE A 134 1.63 4.68 -3.19
N ASP A 135 0.94 3.55 -3.27
CA ASP A 135 1.42 2.24 -2.85
C ASP A 135 1.90 1.47 -4.09
N PHE A 136 3.18 1.11 -4.09
CA PHE A 136 3.82 0.33 -5.15
C PHE A 136 4.03 -1.11 -4.69
N ARG A 137 3.66 -2.04 -5.57
CA ARG A 137 4.11 -3.43 -5.51
C ARG A 137 5.24 -3.60 -6.50
N ILE A 138 6.39 -4.03 -6.01
CA ILE A 138 7.55 -4.36 -6.83
C ILE A 138 7.58 -5.87 -6.95
N ASP A 139 7.39 -6.35 -8.17
CA ASP A 139 7.52 -7.75 -8.54
C ASP A 139 8.97 -8.22 -8.28
N PRO A 140 9.20 -9.44 -7.77
CA PRO A 140 10.53 -9.97 -7.55
C PRO A 140 11.35 -10.20 -8.85
N ASP A 141 10.71 -10.26 -10.03
CA ASP A 141 11.35 -10.47 -11.33
C ASP A 141 11.79 -9.18 -12.06
#